data_AF-A0A382TPR4-F1
#
_entry.id   AF-A0A382TPR4-F1
#
_cell.length_a   1.000
_cell.length_b   1.000
_cell.length_c   1.000
_cell.angle_alpha   90.00
_cell.angle_beta   90.00
_cell.angle_gamma   90.00
#
_symmetry.space_group_name_H-M   'P 1'
#
loop_
_entity.id
_entity.type
_entity.pdbx_description
1 polymer ?
#
loop_
_entity_poly.entity_id
_entity_poly.type
_entity_poly.pdbx_seq_one_letter_code
_entity_poly.pdbx_strand_id
1 'polypeptide(L)'
;MLRGLTEISDAAAESLSKYQGDLYLSGVTEISNAAAESFSKRKGGLYLCSVTELSDNAAQSLSKHHGFLSLGDPIRVSNTAAASLSKHEGEINCMDPKEWVESLKK
;
A
#
# COMPACT_ATOMS: atom_id res chain seq x y z
N MET A 1 19.25 11.74 -11.91
CA MET A 1 18.12 11.78 -10.95
C MET A 1 18.14 10.44 -10.22
N LEU A 2 18.82 10.34 -9.07
CA LEU A 2 18.79 9.10 -8.28
C LEU A 2 17.45 9.03 -7.56
N ARG A 3 16.47 8.35 -8.18
CA ARG A 3 15.23 7.88 -7.53
C ARG A 3 15.49 6.71 -6.57
N GLY A 4 16.73 6.58 -6.06
CA GLY A 4 17.32 5.30 -5.69
C GLY A 4 17.17 4.85 -4.24
N LEU A 5 16.42 5.57 -3.39
CA LEU A 5 16.24 5.17 -1.98
C LEU A 5 14.78 5.14 -1.53
N THR A 6 13.84 5.30 -2.48
CA THR A 6 12.41 5.50 -2.20
C THR A 6 11.52 4.40 -2.76
N GLU A 7 12.11 3.42 -3.44
CA GLU A 7 11.42 2.28 -4.04
C GLU A 7 11.97 0.99 -3.42
N ILE A 8 11.08 0.06 -3.10
CA ILE A 8 11.45 -1.27 -2.65
C ILE A 8 11.54 -2.23 -3.84
N SER A 9 12.63 -2.98 -3.95
CA SER A 9 12.74 -3.99 -5.01
C SER A 9 11.78 -5.15 -4.77
N ASP A 10 11.32 -5.78 -5.84
CA ASP A 10 10.41 -6.94 -5.77
C ASP A 10 11.00 -8.08 -4.92
N ALA A 11 12.30 -8.32 -5.03
CA ALA A 11 13.00 -9.33 -4.24
C ALA A 11 13.06 -8.98 -2.74
N ALA A 12 13.21 -7.70 -2.40
CA ALA A 12 13.15 -7.24 -1.02
C ALA A 12 11.72 -7.36 -0.47
N ALA A 13 10.72 -6.96 -1.25
CA ALA A 13 9.31 -7.12 -0.88
C ALA A 13 8.92 -8.59 -0.67
N GLU A 14 9.39 -9.50 -1.54
CA GLU A 14 9.19 -10.94 -1.38
C GLU A 14 9.83 -11.46 -0.09
N SER A 15 11.07 -11.04 0.20
CA SER A 15 11.77 -11.45 1.42
C SER A 15 11.07 -10.92 2.68
N LEU A 16 10.62 -9.66 2.66
CA LEU A 16 9.88 -9.05 3.75
C LEU A 16 8.46 -9.62 3.91
N SER A 17 7.85 -10.15 2.85
CA SER A 17 6.54 -10.82 2.93
C SER A 17 6.56 -12.07 3.81
N LYS A 18 7.75 -12.65 4.03
CA LYS A 18 7.95 -13.85 4.87
C LYS A 18 8.14 -13.50 6.35
N TYR A 19 8.36 -12.21 6.67
CA TYR A 19 8.51 -11.75 8.03
C TYR A 19 7.18 -11.86 8.80
N GLN A 20 7.23 -12.45 10.00
CA GLN A 20 6.08 -12.65 10.87
C GLN A 20 6.07 -11.55 11.94
N GLY A 21 5.38 -10.45 11.65
CA GLY A 21 5.30 -9.29 12.53
C GLY A 21 4.97 -8.03 11.72
N ASP A 22 4.84 -6.91 12.42
CA ASP A 22 4.52 -5.63 11.79
C ASP A 22 5.69 -5.10 10.96
N LEU A 23 5.37 -4.62 9.75
CA LEU A 23 6.37 -4.14 8.79
C LEU A 23 6.19 -2.64 8.54
N TYR A 24 7.19 -1.86 8.92
CA TYR A 24 7.23 -0.41 8.76
C TYR A 24 8.18 -0.03 7.62
N LEU A 25 7.62 0.59 6.58
CA LEU A 25 8.34 1.04 5.38
C LEU A 25 8.17 2.55 5.20
N SER A 26 8.59 3.32 6.21
CA SER A 26 8.52 4.79 6.22
C SER A 26 9.50 5.48 5.27
N GLY A 27 10.39 4.74 4.60
CA GLY A 27 11.27 5.27 3.55
C GLY A 27 10.72 5.04 2.13
N VAL A 28 9.69 4.21 1.98
CA VAL A 28 9.18 3.78 0.66
C VAL A 28 8.07 4.72 0.23
N THR A 29 8.28 5.44 -0.87
CA THR A 29 7.28 6.34 -1.47
C THR A 29 6.59 5.74 -2.68
N GLU A 30 7.20 4.72 -3.29
CA GLU A 30 6.68 4.03 -4.47
C GLU A 30 6.82 2.52 -4.29
N ILE A 31 5.78 1.77 -4.68
CA ILE A 31 5.80 0.31 -4.72
C ILE A 31 5.36 -0.19 -6.08
N SER A 32 6.02 -1.22 -6.57
CA SER A 32 5.62 -1.91 -7.80
C SER A 32 4.37 -2.77 -7.57
N ASN A 33 3.72 -3.18 -8.66
CA ASN A 33 2.61 -4.14 -8.61
C ASN A 33 3.05 -5.49 -8.02
N ALA A 34 4.28 -5.93 -8.30
CA ALA A 34 4.83 -7.20 -7.82
C ALA A 34 5.18 -7.14 -6.33
N ALA A 35 5.69 -6.00 -5.85
CA ALA A 35 5.90 -5.74 -4.43
C ALA A 35 4.56 -5.74 -3.67
N ALA A 36 3.53 -5.06 -4.20
CA ALA A 36 2.19 -5.07 -3.64
C ALA A 36 1.57 -6.48 -3.58
N GLU A 37 1.76 -7.29 -4.63
CA GLU A 37 1.33 -8.69 -4.64
C GLU A 37 2.04 -9.51 -3.55
N SER A 38 3.35 -9.32 -3.39
CA SER A 38 4.12 -9.99 -2.34
C SER A 38 3.63 -9.60 -0.95
N PHE A 39 3.39 -8.31 -0.72
CA PHE A 39 2.88 -7.83 0.56
C PHE A 39 1.47 -8.31 0.86
N SER A 40 0.61 -8.52 -0.14
CA SER A 40 -0.75 -9.05 0.07
C SER A 40 -0.77 -10.44 0.70
N LYS A 41 0.31 -11.21 0.55
CA LYS A 41 0.46 -12.57 1.09
C LYS A 41 1.01 -12.60 2.52
N ARG A 42 1.51 -11.47 3.02
CA ARG A 42 2.07 -11.38 4.38
C ARG A 42 0.96 -11.41 5.44
N LYS A 43 1.33 -11.83 6.64
CA LYS A 43 0.50 -11.77 7.84
C LYS A 43 1.03 -10.67 8.79
N GLY A 44 0.13 -9.89 9.38
CA GLY A 44 0.48 -8.80 10.31
C GLY A 44 0.31 -7.40 9.70
N GLY A 45 0.56 -6.34 10.47
CA GLY A 45 0.35 -4.96 10.03
C GLY A 45 1.37 -4.51 8.97
N LEU A 46 0.92 -3.83 7.92
CA LEU A 46 1.73 -3.23 6.85
C LEU A 46 1.63 -1.70 6.94
N TYR A 47 2.75 -1.02 7.12
CA TYR A 47 2.79 0.42 7.28
C TYR A 47 3.62 1.06 6.16
N LEU A 48 2.92 1.57 5.15
CA LEU A 48 3.42 2.27 3.96
C LEU A 48 3.10 3.77 4.04
N CYS A 49 3.36 4.40 5.20
CA CYS A 49 2.95 5.77 5.51
C CYS A 49 3.56 6.85 4.60
N SER A 50 4.56 6.50 3.78
CA SER A 50 5.22 7.44 2.86
C SER A 50 4.82 7.23 1.41
N VAL A 51 4.02 6.21 1.10
CA VAL A 51 3.51 5.97 -0.25
C VAL A 51 2.47 7.04 -0.60
N THR A 52 2.80 7.86 -1.59
CA THR A 52 1.96 8.99 -2.02
C THR A 52 1.11 8.68 -3.24
N GLU A 53 1.39 7.59 -3.94
CA GLU A 53 0.67 7.18 -5.15
C GLU A 53 0.57 5.65 -5.22
N LEU A 54 -0.57 5.15 -5.68
CA LEU A 54 -0.81 3.72 -5.82
C LEU A 54 -1.61 3.44 -7.10
N SER A 55 -1.11 2.49 -7.90
CA SER A 55 -1.79 2.04 -9.11
C SER A 55 -3.03 1.19 -8.78
N ASP A 56 -3.94 1.07 -9.74
CA ASP A 56 -5.14 0.22 -9.62
C ASP A 56 -4.78 -1.24 -9.30
N ASN A 57 -3.73 -1.76 -9.95
CA ASN A 57 -3.27 -3.13 -9.75
C ASN A 57 -2.65 -3.33 -8.37
N ALA A 58 -1.81 -2.39 -7.91
CA ALA A 58 -1.22 -2.45 -6.59
C ALA A 58 -2.28 -2.34 -5.49
N ALA A 59 -3.27 -1.45 -5.65
CA ALA A 59 -4.43 -1.32 -4.78
C ALA A 59 -5.26 -2.60 -4.70
N GLN A 60 -5.53 -3.24 -5.84
CA GLN A 60 -6.24 -4.53 -5.89
C GLN A 60 -5.46 -5.66 -5.23
N SER A 61 -4.14 -5.68 -5.37
CA SER A 61 -3.31 -6.65 -4.66
C SER A 61 -3.35 -6.40 -3.15
N LEU A 62 -3.11 -5.16 -2.71
CA LEU A 62 -3.13 -4.79 -1.30
C LEU A 62 -4.50 -4.99 -0.65
N SER A 63 -5.60 -4.86 -1.38
CA SER A 63 -6.93 -5.13 -0.83
C SER A 63 -7.13 -6.60 -0.41
N LYS A 64 -6.27 -7.52 -0.86
CA LYS A 64 -6.28 -8.93 -0.45
C LYS A 64 -5.38 -9.21 0.76
N HIS A 65 -4.67 -8.19 1.26
CA HIS A 65 -3.89 -8.31 2.49
C HIS A 65 -4.82 -8.62 3.67
N HIS A 66 -4.33 -9.43 4.61
CA HIS A 66 -5.08 -9.80 5.81
C HIS A 66 -4.33 -9.28 7.05
N GLY A 67 -4.66 -8.05 7.44
CA GLY A 67 -4.05 -7.36 8.57
C GLY A 67 -4.27 -5.85 8.50
N PHE A 68 -3.69 -5.11 9.43
CA PHE A 68 -3.72 -3.64 9.38
C PHE A 68 -2.94 -3.14 8.17
N LEU A 69 -3.50 -2.22 7.40
CA LEU A 69 -2.85 -1.59 6.25
C LEU A 69 -2.85 -0.06 6.43
N SER A 70 -1.70 0.52 6.70
CA SER A 70 -1.51 1.98 6.68
C SER A 70 -0.87 2.38 5.37
N LEU A 71 -1.50 3.33 4.68
CA LEU A 71 -0.96 4.01 3.51
C LEU A 71 -0.67 5.46 3.87
N GLY A 72 0.08 6.17 3.02
CA GLY A 72 0.38 7.58 3.25
C GLY A 72 -0.85 8.47 3.25
N ASP A 73 -0.71 9.62 3.91
CA ASP A 73 -1.69 10.71 3.89
C ASP A 73 -0.99 12.03 3.50
N PRO A 74 -1.37 12.68 2.39
CA PRO A 74 -2.38 12.27 1.40
C PRO A 74 -1.85 11.20 0.42
N ILE A 75 -2.69 10.23 0.06
CA ILE A 75 -2.42 9.25 -1.01
C ILE A 75 -3.23 9.59 -2.27
N ARG A 76 -2.57 9.51 -3.43
CA ARG A 76 -3.19 9.69 -4.75
C ARG A 76 -3.55 8.31 -5.33
N VAL A 77 -4.85 8.08 -5.47
CA VAL A 77 -5.42 6.84 -6.03
C VAL A 77 -6.54 7.17 -7.01
N SER A 78 -6.78 6.29 -7.97
CA SER A 78 -7.98 6.39 -8.82
C SER A 78 -9.25 5.94 -8.08
N ASN A 79 -10.43 6.21 -8.65
CA ASN A 79 -11.70 5.65 -8.17
C ASN A 79 -11.67 4.13 -8.10
N THR A 80 -11.02 3.47 -9.05
CA THR A 80 -10.91 2.01 -9.13
C THR A 80 -10.02 1.46 -8.01
N ALA A 81 -8.89 2.13 -7.76
CA ALA A 81 -7.98 1.80 -6.67
C ALA A 81 -8.66 1.96 -5.30
N ALA A 82 -9.32 3.09 -5.06
CA ALA A 82 -10.09 3.34 -3.83
C ALA A 82 -11.22 2.31 -3.63
N ALA A 83 -11.98 1.99 -4.70
CA ALA A 83 -13.02 0.97 -4.65
C ALA A 83 -12.46 -0.42 -4.34
N SER A 84 -11.27 -0.76 -4.84
CA SER A 84 -10.61 -2.02 -4.52
C SER A 84 -10.18 -2.05 -3.05
N LEU A 85 -9.56 -0.97 -2.56
CA LEU A 85 -9.12 -0.87 -1.16
C LEU A 85 -10.30 -0.90 -0.19
N SER A 86 -11.46 -0.32 -0.55
CA SER A 86 -12.68 -0.41 0.26
C SER A 86 -13.21 -1.85 0.49
N LYS A 87 -12.71 -2.84 -0.26
CA LYS A 87 -13.07 -4.26 -0.10
C LYS A 87 -12.14 -5.02 0.83
N HIS A 88 -11.06 -4.40 1.30
CA HIS A 88 -10.15 -5.04 2.23
C HIS A 88 -10.86 -5.34 3.55
N GLU A 89 -10.72 -6.58 4.01
CA GLU A 89 -11.46 -7.08 5.18
C GLU A 89 -10.82 -6.67 6.52
N GLY A 90 -9.61 -6.08 6.49
CA GLY A 90 -8.93 -5.53 7.66
C GLY A 90 -9.05 -4.00 7.78
N GLU A 91 -8.52 -3.47 8.87
CA GLU A 91 -8.41 -2.03 9.08
C GLU A 91 -7.45 -1.40 8.05
N ILE A 92 -7.94 -0.41 7.30
CA ILE A 92 -7.12 0.44 6.43
C ILE A 92 -7.10 1.86 6.97
N ASN A 93 -5.92 2.34 7.37
CA ASN A 93 -5.66 3.71 7.81
C ASN A 93 -6.67 4.20 8.87
N CYS A 94 -6.63 5.49 9.21
CA CYS A 94 -7.65 6.13 10.05
C CYS A 94 -8.81 6.76 9.26
N MET A 95 -8.69 6.85 7.93
CA MET A 95 -9.70 7.42 7.02
C MET A 95 -10.20 6.37 6.04
N ASP A 96 -11.51 6.37 5.77
CA ASP A 96 -12.15 5.44 4.85
C ASP A 96 -11.59 5.62 3.42
N PRO A 97 -11.20 4.54 2.71
CA PRO A 97 -10.68 4.63 1.35
C PRO A 97 -11.58 5.38 0.35
N LYS A 98 -12.89 5.46 0.59
CA LYS A 98 -13.83 6.23 -0.23
C LYS A 98 -13.56 7.73 -0.18
N GLU A 99 -13.04 8.24 0.93
CA GLU A 99 -12.71 9.66 1.13
C GLU A 99 -11.42 10.06 0.39
N TRP A 100 -10.59 9.10 -0.02
CA TRP A 100 -9.34 9.36 -0.75
C TRP A 100 -9.58 9.91 -2.16
N VAL A 101 -10.71 9.55 -2.76
CA VAL A 101 -11.13 10.01 -4.09
C VAL A 101 -11.46 11.50 -4.11
N GLU A 102 -12.00 12.03 -3.00
CA GLU A 102 -12.44 13.42 -2.91
C GLU A 102 -11.27 14.40 -2.76
N SER A 103 -10.13 13.92 -2.23
CA SER A 103 -8.92 14.73 -2.05
C SER A 103 -8.23 15.12 -3.36
N LEU A 104 -8.61 14.50 -4.49
CA LEU A 104 -8.10 14.84 -5.84
C LEU A 104 -8.93 15.92 -6.57
N LYS A 105 -10.04 16.40 -5.98
CA LYS A 105 -10.94 17.40 -6.61
C LYS A 105 -10.61 18.87 -6.30
N LYS A 106 -9.45 19.19 -5.70
CA LYS A 106 -9.05 20.58 -5.45
C LYS A 106 -7.97 21.06 -6.42
#